data_AF-A0A2V7V5B4-F1
#
_entry.id   AF-A0A2V7V5B4-F1
#
_cell.length_a   1.000
_cell.length_b   1.000
_cell.length_c   1.000
_cell.angle_alpha   90.00
_cell.angle_beta   90.00
_cell.angle_gamma   90.00
#
_symmetry.space_group_name_H-M   'P 1'
#
loop_
_entity.id
_entity.type
_entity.pdbx_description
1 polymer ?
#
loop_
_entity_poly.entity_id
_entity_poly.type
_entity_poly.pdbx_seq_one_letter_code
_entity_poly.pdbx_strand_id
1 'polypeptide(L)'
;MDGPGKSVPARDRAGPGGRRVPPRAFRAGAPARRRLARGAAGLAARRGRPVRTRHGHLVLDGRAAALGISPAFDARSLVSELLKGAGAEVGPGLNPHVHPGPDVDVTYVEVATADDWVTLYRKRDKPPPELTGNLWKRYLVSRAETLEAIADGTLDFVFSNHVFEHLMNPLGVLENWSRKLKSRGIVYNVVPDAGCCFDLRQPLSEPSE
;
A
#
# COMPACT_ATOMS: atom_id res chain seq x y z
N MET A 1 10.05 -42.70 -49.07
CA MET A 1 9.99 -43.44 -47.80
C MET A 1 8.89 -42.80 -46.98
N ASP A 2 7.71 -43.40 -47.06
CA ASP A 2 6.51 -43.02 -46.33
C ASP A 2 6.55 -43.57 -44.90
N GLY A 3 6.04 -42.79 -43.95
CA GLY A 3 5.81 -43.20 -42.56
C GLY A 3 5.34 -42.03 -41.69
N PRO A 4 4.39 -42.23 -40.76
CA PRO A 4 3.01 -41.80 -41.02
C PRO A 4 2.54 -40.61 -40.19
N GLY A 5 1.62 -39.85 -40.79
CA GLY A 5 0.86 -38.78 -40.13
C GLY A 5 -0.04 -39.31 -39.02
N LYS A 6 -0.01 -38.62 -37.88
CA LYS A 6 -0.99 -38.81 -36.80
C LYS A 6 -2.13 -37.82 -37.00
N SER A 7 -3.26 -38.37 -37.42
CA SER A 7 -4.57 -37.73 -37.43
C SER A 7 -5.05 -37.46 -36.00
N VAL A 8 -5.38 -36.21 -35.70
CA VAL A 8 -6.11 -35.83 -34.48
C VAL A 8 -7.59 -35.74 -34.86
N PRO A 9 -8.49 -36.54 -34.27
CA PRO A 9 -9.91 -36.44 -34.59
C PRO A 9 -10.53 -35.22 -33.89
N ALA A 10 -11.26 -34.42 -34.67
CA ALA A 10 -12.18 -33.42 -34.17
C ALA A 10 -13.23 -34.09 -33.28
N ARG A 11 -13.37 -33.62 -32.04
CA ARG A 11 -14.47 -34.01 -31.15
C ARG A 11 -15.48 -32.88 -31.07
N ASP A 12 -16.48 -32.95 -31.94
CA ASP A 12 -17.80 -32.40 -31.68
C ASP A 12 -18.49 -33.25 -30.61
N ARG A 13 -18.79 -32.64 -29.46
CA ARG A 13 -19.83 -33.11 -28.53
C ARG A 13 -20.57 -31.92 -27.95
N ALA A 14 -21.69 -31.58 -28.59
CA ALA A 14 -22.75 -30.80 -27.99
C ALA A 14 -23.35 -31.58 -26.80
N GLY A 15 -23.26 -31.01 -25.60
CA GLY A 15 -23.95 -31.47 -24.39
C GLY A 15 -25.13 -30.53 -24.05
N PRO A 16 -26.16 -31.00 -23.32
CA PRO A 16 -27.45 -30.34 -23.28
C PRO A 16 -27.51 -29.17 -22.27
N GLY A 17 -28.04 -28.04 -22.74
CA GLY A 17 -28.98 -27.15 -22.02
C GLY A 17 -28.75 -26.84 -20.54
N GLY A 18 -27.63 -26.19 -20.19
CA GLY A 18 -27.52 -25.46 -18.92
C GLY A 18 -28.07 -24.04 -19.04
N ARG A 19 -29.20 -23.74 -18.37
CA ARG A 19 -29.73 -22.36 -18.28
C ARG A 19 -28.69 -21.44 -17.62
N ARG A 20 -28.15 -20.48 -18.38
CA ARG A 20 -27.33 -19.39 -17.83
C ARG A 20 -28.24 -18.48 -17.00
N VAL A 21 -28.03 -18.46 -15.68
CA VAL A 21 -28.60 -17.44 -14.79
C VAL A 21 -27.75 -16.18 -14.96
N PRO A 22 -28.31 -15.03 -15.37
CA PRO A 22 -27.53 -13.80 -15.46
C PRO A 22 -27.12 -13.33 -14.06
N PRO A 23 -25.94 -12.71 -13.90
CA PRO A 23 -25.55 -12.13 -12.62
C PRO A 23 -26.55 -11.05 -12.22
N ARG A 24 -27.07 -11.13 -10.99
CA ARG A 24 -27.92 -10.08 -10.41
C ARG A 24 -27.15 -8.77 -10.42
N ALA A 25 -27.71 -7.75 -11.07
CA ALA A 25 -27.20 -6.39 -11.01
C ALA A 25 -27.13 -5.94 -9.55
N PHE A 26 -25.93 -5.63 -9.08
CA PHE A 26 -25.72 -4.99 -7.79
C PHE A 26 -26.29 -3.57 -7.88
N ARG A 27 -27.43 -3.31 -7.22
CA ARG A 27 -27.94 -1.95 -7.08
C ARG A 27 -27.00 -1.19 -6.15
N ALA A 28 -26.19 -0.29 -6.71
CA ALA A 28 -25.47 0.71 -5.94
C ALA A 28 -26.50 1.57 -5.19
N GLY A 29 -26.52 1.46 -3.87
CA GLY A 29 -27.24 2.40 -3.02
C GLY A 29 -26.63 3.78 -3.20
N ALA A 30 -27.47 4.82 -3.35
CA ALA A 30 -27.02 6.19 -3.48
C ALA A 30 -26.15 6.57 -2.26
N PRO A 31 -24.95 7.16 -2.44
CA PRO A 31 -24.13 7.53 -1.31
C PRO A 31 -24.79 8.67 -0.54
N ALA A 32 -25.00 8.45 0.76
CA ALA A 32 -25.30 9.52 1.69
C ALA A 32 -24.15 10.53 1.64
N ARG A 33 -24.44 11.73 1.13
CA ARG A 33 -23.47 12.83 1.00
C ARG A 33 -23.09 13.33 2.39
N ARG A 34 -22.13 12.70 3.05
CA ARG A 34 -21.39 13.35 4.13
C ARG A 34 -20.31 14.22 3.51
N ARG A 35 -20.52 15.53 3.64
CA ARG A 35 -19.59 16.57 3.23
C ARG A 35 -18.33 16.43 4.08
N LEU A 36 -17.24 15.88 3.52
CA LEU A 36 -15.92 16.03 4.12
C LEU A 36 -15.64 17.53 4.22
N ALA A 37 -15.23 17.97 5.41
CA ALA A 37 -14.82 19.34 5.64
C ALA A 37 -13.74 19.71 4.62
N ARG A 38 -13.85 20.91 4.06
CA ARG A 38 -12.82 21.49 3.20
C ARG A 38 -11.58 21.76 4.07
N GLY A 39 -10.67 20.80 4.16
CA GLY A 39 -9.34 20.94 4.76
C GLY A 39 -8.35 20.18 3.88
N ALA A 40 -7.14 20.71 3.71
CA ALA A 40 -6.08 20.25 2.80
C ALA A 40 -6.27 20.53 1.29
N ALA A 41 -7.01 21.57 0.91
CA ALA A 41 -6.87 22.18 -0.41
C ALA A 41 -5.82 23.30 -0.35
N GLY A 42 -4.55 22.93 -0.35
CA GLY A 42 -3.46 23.90 -0.27
C GLY A 42 -2.10 23.28 -0.49
N LEU A 43 -1.81 22.85 -1.72
CA LEU A 43 -0.42 22.63 -2.11
C LEU A 43 -0.17 23.23 -3.50
N ALA A 44 0.84 24.09 -3.54
CA ALA A 44 1.13 25.03 -4.62
C ALA A 44 1.33 24.34 -5.98
N ALA A 45 0.53 24.74 -6.95
CA ALA A 45 0.71 24.37 -8.35
C ALA A 45 2.00 24.98 -8.89
N ARG A 46 3.02 24.15 -9.17
CA ARG A 46 4.12 24.54 -10.07
C ARG A 46 3.70 24.25 -11.52
N ARG A 47 3.49 25.35 -12.25
CA ARG A 47 3.31 25.54 -13.71
C ARG A 47 2.90 24.32 -14.56
N GLY A 48 1.67 24.36 -15.09
CA GLY A 48 1.43 23.97 -16.49
C GLY A 48 0.62 22.70 -16.77
N ARG A 49 -0.43 22.38 -16.00
CA ARG A 49 -1.64 21.61 -16.41
C ARG A 49 -2.58 21.54 -15.19
N PRO A 50 -3.91 21.60 -15.34
CA PRO A 50 -4.80 21.40 -14.20
C PRO A 50 -4.67 19.96 -13.71
N VAL A 51 -4.00 19.80 -12.58
CA VAL A 51 -3.92 18.57 -11.83
C VAL A 51 -5.30 18.24 -11.31
N ARG A 52 -5.92 17.17 -11.81
CA ARG A 52 -7.19 16.67 -11.25
C ARG A 52 -6.89 15.66 -10.15
N THR A 53 -6.98 16.10 -8.90
CA THR A 53 -7.02 15.18 -7.77
C THR A 53 -8.29 14.33 -7.86
N ARG A 54 -8.16 13.01 -7.82
CA ARG A 54 -9.31 12.09 -7.78
C ARG A 54 -9.41 11.53 -6.37
N HIS A 55 -10.63 11.52 -5.83
CA HIS A 55 -10.91 10.91 -4.53
C HIS A 55 -12.06 9.91 -4.67
N GLY A 56 -11.92 8.78 -3.99
CA GLY A 56 -12.93 7.75 -3.87
C GLY A 56 -13.07 7.33 -2.41
N HIS A 57 -14.26 6.89 -2.03
CA HIS A 57 -14.51 6.32 -0.71
C HIS A 57 -15.44 5.13 -0.86
N LEU A 58 -15.06 4.01 -0.25
CA LEU A 58 -15.85 2.78 -0.20
C LEU A 58 -16.13 2.46 1.25
N VAL A 59 -17.37 2.10 1.56
CA VAL A 59 -17.75 1.55 2.87
C VAL A 59 -18.33 0.16 2.65
N LEU A 60 -17.77 -0.83 3.32
CA LEU A 60 -18.25 -2.20 3.37
C LEU A 60 -18.30 -2.64 4.83
N ASP A 61 -19.46 -3.10 5.28
CA ASP A 61 -19.69 -3.60 6.65
C ASP A 61 -19.21 -2.64 7.75
N GLY A 62 -19.42 -1.34 7.54
CA GLY A 62 -19.00 -0.28 8.48
C GLY A 62 -17.50 0.03 8.47
N ARG A 63 -16.70 -0.67 7.67
CA ARG A 63 -15.28 -0.36 7.42
C ARG A 63 -15.17 0.52 6.20
N ALA A 64 -14.38 1.59 6.33
CA ALA A 64 -14.16 2.57 5.28
C ALA A 64 -12.78 2.38 4.66
N ALA A 65 -12.72 2.48 3.34
CA ALA A 65 -11.49 2.67 2.58
C ALA A 65 -11.60 3.99 1.82
N ALA A 66 -10.57 4.83 1.92
CA ALA A 66 -10.46 6.06 1.17
C ALA A 66 -9.29 5.93 0.18
N LEU A 67 -9.49 6.43 -1.04
CA LEU A 67 -8.46 6.51 -2.07
C LEU A 67 -8.32 7.97 -2.50
N GLY A 68 -7.11 8.49 -2.47
CA GLY A 68 -6.74 9.79 -3.03
C GLY A 68 -5.63 9.61 -4.06
N ILE A 69 -5.78 10.24 -5.23
CA ILE A 69 -4.77 10.24 -6.29
C ILE A 69 -4.43 11.69 -6.60
N SER A 70 -3.15 12.04 -6.41
CA SER A 70 -2.58 13.35 -6.72
C SER A 70 -1.20 13.17 -7.35
N PRO A 71 -0.84 13.92 -8.41
CA PRO A 71 0.52 13.94 -8.96
C PRO A 71 1.53 14.65 -8.06
N ALA A 72 1.06 15.35 -7.02
CA ALA A 72 1.89 15.85 -5.93
C ALA A 72 1.20 15.45 -4.62
N PHE A 73 1.58 14.27 -4.11
CA PHE A 73 1.11 13.79 -2.83
C PHE A 73 2.22 14.01 -1.81
N ASP A 74 2.05 14.99 -0.92
CA ASP A 74 2.96 15.19 0.21
C ASP A 74 2.50 14.29 1.36
N ALA A 75 3.03 13.07 1.37
CA ALA A 75 2.74 12.07 2.40
C ALA A 75 3.01 12.62 3.82
N ARG A 76 4.10 13.38 4.01
CA ARG A 76 4.49 13.90 5.32
C ARG A 76 3.48 14.87 5.90
N SER A 77 2.90 15.72 5.04
CA SER A 77 1.92 16.73 5.47
C SER A 77 0.64 16.11 6.05
N LEU A 78 0.27 14.89 5.61
CA LEU A 78 -0.96 14.22 6.03
C LEU A 78 -0.76 13.24 7.19
N VAL A 79 0.48 12.77 7.39
CA VAL A 79 0.82 11.86 8.49
C VAL A 79 0.42 12.45 9.84
N SER A 80 0.73 13.72 10.10
CA SER A 80 0.49 14.35 11.42
C SER A 80 -1.00 14.57 11.73
N GLU A 81 -1.83 14.69 10.70
CA GLU A 81 -3.28 14.86 10.83
C GLU A 81 -4.01 13.52 11.01
N LEU A 82 -3.53 12.47 10.34
CA LEU A 82 -4.23 11.19 10.23
C LEU A 82 -3.71 10.12 11.20
N LEU A 83 -2.43 10.18 11.55
CA LEU A 83 -1.78 9.16 12.37
C LEU A 83 -1.62 9.66 13.80
N LYS A 84 -2.30 8.99 14.72
CA LYS A 84 -2.32 9.26 16.16
C LYS A 84 -2.32 7.93 16.91
N GLY A 85 -1.75 7.93 18.11
CA GLY A 85 -1.62 6.74 18.96
C GLY A 85 -0.34 5.95 18.69
N ALA A 86 -0.38 4.67 19.04
CA ALA A 86 0.71 3.73 18.82
C ALA A 86 0.65 3.20 17.38
N GLY A 87 1.75 3.16 16.65
CA GLY A 87 1.73 2.65 15.29
C GLY A 87 3.05 2.17 14.76
N ALA A 88 3.01 1.56 13.58
CA ALA A 88 4.19 1.09 12.87
C ALA A 88 4.35 1.84 11.55
N GLU A 89 5.55 2.32 11.26
CA GLU A 89 5.97 2.68 9.91
C GLU A 89 6.83 1.54 9.35
N VAL A 90 6.37 0.94 8.26
CA VAL A 90 6.99 -0.22 7.62
C VAL A 90 7.92 0.26 6.50
N GLY A 91 9.16 -0.21 6.52
CA GLY A 91 10.18 0.09 5.50
C GLY A 91 10.64 1.55 5.40
N PRO A 92 10.82 2.32 6.49
CA PRO A 92 11.28 3.71 6.39
C PRO A 92 12.73 3.86 5.92
N GLY A 93 13.53 2.80 5.93
CA GLY A 93 14.97 2.85 5.67
C GLY A 93 15.66 3.92 6.51
N LEU A 94 16.33 4.87 5.85
CA LEU A 94 16.96 6.04 6.47
C LEU A 94 16.09 7.31 6.48
N ASN A 95 14.83 7.22 6.06
CA ASN A 95 13.98 8.38 5.82
C ASN A 95 12.54 8.18 6.32
N PRO A 96 12.34 8.06 7.64
CA PRO A 96 11.01 7.92 8.22
C PRO A 96 10.13 9.14 7.89
N HIS A 97 8.85 8.88 7.66
CA HIS A 97 7.84 9.91 7.41
C HIS A 97 7.03 10.20 8.67
N VAL A 98 6.90 9.21 9.55
CA VAL A 98 6.22 9.32 10.83
C VAL A 98 7.27 9.54 11.91
N HIS A 99 7.19 10.67 12.60
CA HIS A 99 8.07 11.00 13.70
C HIS A 99 7.34 10.87 15.04
N PRO A 100 8.02 10.40 16.10
CA PRO A 100 7.44 10.35 17.43
C PRO A 100 7.13 11.76 17.93
N GLY A 101 6.04 11.89 18.69
CA GLY A 101 5.57 13.15 19.23
C GLY A 101 4.58 12.95 20.38
N PRO A 102 3.95 14.04 20.88
CA PRO A 102 3.05 13.96 22.05
C PRO A 102 1.89 12.96 21.86
N ASP A 103 1.37 12.83 20.64
CA ASP A 103 0.24 11.96 20.32
C ASP A 103 0.63 10.77 19.43
N VAL A 104 1.92 10.56 19.16
CA VAL A 104 2.38 9.55 18.20
C VAL A 104 3.53 8.78 18.81
N ASP A 105 3.30 7.49 19.04
CA ASP A 105 4.35 6.54 19.41
C ASP A 105 4.57 5.57 18.25
N VAL A 106 5.66 5.77 17.51
CA VAL A 106 5.95 5.00 16.30
C VAL A 106 7.10 4.02 16.50
N THR A 107 6.90 2.80 16.02
CA THR A 107 7.92 1.78 15.80
C THR A 107 8.24 1.69 14.30
N TYR A 108 9.52 1.59 13.97
CA TYR A 108 9.99 1.43 12.59
C TYR A 108 10.26 -0.03 12.32
N VAL A 109 9.59 -0.62 11.32
CA VAL A 109 9.77 -2.03 10.99
C VAL A 109 10.66 -2.17 9.78
N GLU A 110 11.75 -2.91 9.93
CA GLU A 110 12.72 -3.17 8.89
C GLU A 110 13.22 -4.61 8.88
N VAL A 111 13.72 -5.08 7.73
CA VAL A 111 14.26 -6.45 7.60
C VAL A 111 15.69 -6.61 8.11
N ALA A 112 16.38 -5.50 8.37
CA ALA A 112 17.76 -5.47 8.84
C ALA A 112 17.89 -4.47 10.00
N THR A 113 18.97 -4.60 10.78
CA THR A 113 19.22 -3.67 11.88
C THR A 113 19.52 -2.26 11.36
N ALA A 114 19.39 -1.26 12.21
CA ALA A 114 19.79 0.11 11.91
C ALA A 114 21.24 0.19 11.37
N ASP A 115 22.17 -0.53 12.01
CA ASP A 115 23.58 -0.54 11.65
C ASP A 115 23.82 -1.23 10.30
N ASP A 116 23.09 -2.31 10.02
CA ASP A 116 23.14 -2.99 8.73
C ASP A 116 22.59 -2.09 7.62
N TRP A 117 21.51 -1.35 7.86
CA TRP A 117 20.96 -0.38 6.90
C TRP A 117 21.92 0.76 6.62
N VAL A 118 22.61 1.29 7.63
CA VAL A 118 23.69 2.28 7.44
C VAL A 118 24.80 1.70 6.57
N THR A 119 25.16 0.43 6.78
CA THR A 119 26.22 -0.25 6.01
C THR A 119 25.80 -0.52 4.57
N LEU A 120 24.55 -0.92 4.31
CA LEU A 120 24.01 -1.17 2.97
C LEU A 120 23.84 0.12 2.15
N TYR A 121 23.49 1.24 2.79
CA TYR A 121 23.19 2.52 2.12
C TYR A 121 24.35 3.52 2.12
N ARG A 122 25.55 3.05 2.47
CA ARG A 122 26.80 3.81 2.58
C ARG A 122 27.38 4.32 1.25
N LYS A 123 26.52 4.86 0.36
CA LYS A 123 26.91 5.80 -0.70
C LYS A 123 27.07 7.25 -0.18
N ARG A 124 26.68 7.52 1.07
CA ARG A 124 26.92 8.77 1.81
C ARG A 124 27.62 8.44 3.13
N ASP A 125 28.70 9.14 3.44
CA ASP A 125 29.63 8.81 4.54
C ASP A 125 29.03 8.89 5.96
N LYS A 126 27.79 9.37 6.15
CA LYS A 126 27.10 9.42 7.45
C LYS A 126 25.59 9.25 7.29
N PRO A 127 24.89 8.55 8.22
CA PRO A 127 23.43 8.60 8.29
C PRO A 127 22.95 10.06 8.43
N PRO A 128 21.76 10.41 7.94
CA PRO A 128 21.17 11.72 8.17
C PRO A 128 21.24 12.08 9.67
N PRO A 129 21.58 13.33 10.04
CA PRO A 129 21.67 13.75 11.45
C PRO A 129 20.39 13.51 12.25
N GLU A 130 19.27 13.37 11.56
CA GLU A 130 17.92 13.11 12.07
C GLU A 130 17.80 11.69 12.66
N LEU A 131 18.56 10.72 12.12
CA LEU A 131 18.67 9.36 12.62
C LEU A 131 19.77 9.28 13.69
N THR A 132 19.57 9.96 14.81
CA THR A 132 20.42 9.79 15.99
C THR A 132 19.91 8.64 16.87
N GLY A 133 20.71 8.22 17.86
CA GLY A 133 20.48 7.03 18.68
C GLY A 133 19.10 6.91 19.34
N ASN A 134 18.32 7.99 19.49
CA ASN A 134 16.96 7.91 20.01
C ASN A 134 15.96 7.36 19.00
N LEU A 135 16.18 7.61 17.71
CA LEU A 135 15.31 7.11 16.65
C LEU A 135 15.65 5.64 16.33
N TRP A 136 16.93 5.27 16.39
CA TRP A 136 17.37 3.89 16.17
C TRP A 136 16.80 2.88 17.16
N LYS A 137 16.57 3.29 18.41
CA LYS A 137 15.93 2.43 19.43
C LYS A 137 14.49 2.05 19.08
N ARG A 138 13.88 2.72 18.10
CA ARG A 138 12.52 2.45 17.63
C ARG A 138 12.50 1.48 16.44
N TYR A 139 13.65 1.09 15.89
CA TYR A 139 13.73 0.10 14.82
C TYR A 139 13.56 -1.31 15.39
N LEU A 140 12.62 -2.03 14.81
CA LEU A 140 12.27 -3.40 15.12
C LEU A 140 12.54 -4.25 13.89
N VAL A 141 13.41 -5.25 14.03
CA VAL A 141 13.70 -6.19 12.95
C VAL A 141 12.54 -7.17 12.80
N SER A 142 11.79 -7.06 11.71
CA SER A 142 10.67 -7.94 11.39
C SER A 142 10.32 -7.85 9.90
N ARG A 143 9.64 -8.86 9.38
CA ARG A 143 9.20 -8.87 7.98
C ARG A 143 8.03 -7.93 7.75
N ALA A 144 8.14 -7.12 6.69
CA ALA A 144 7.08 -6.20 6.27
C ALA A 144 5.76 -6.93 5.97
N GLU A 145 5.81 -8.17 5.48
CA GLU A 145 4.61 -8.91 5.11
C GLU A 145 3.77 -9.34 6.32
N THR A 146 4.40 -9.61 7.46
CA THR A 146 3.79 -10.33 8.59
C THR A 146 3.75 -9.53 9.88
N LEU A 147 4.71 -8.62 10.10
CA LEU A 147 4.86 -7.83 11.34
C LEU A 147 4.82 -8.71 12.59
N GLU A 148 5.43 -9.89 12.54
CA GLU A 148 5.36 -10.93 13.57
C GLU A 148 5.91 -10.49 14.93
N ALA A 149 6.83 -9.53 14.94
CA ALA A 149 7.39 -8.98 16.17
C ALA A 149 6.43 -7.99 16.88
N ILE A 150 5.30 -7.65 16.26
CA ILE A 150 4.26 -6.79 16.82
C ILE A 150 3.06 -7.64 17.23
N ALA A 151 2.57 -7.44 18.45
CA ALA A 151 1.40 -8.14 18.96
C ALA A 151 0.10 -7.71 18.25
N ASP A 152 -0.84 -8.65 18.12
CA ASP A 152 -2.15 -8.39 17.50
C ASP A 152 -2.98 -7.40 18.33
N GLY A 153 -3.77 -6.56 17.66
CA GLY A 153 -4.67 -5.61 18.32
C GLY A 153 -3.98 -4.49 19.11
N THR A 154 -2.70 -4.20 18.84
CA THR A 154 -1.93 -3.22 19.62
C THR A 154 -1.73 -1.87 18.93
N LEU A 155 -1.88 -1.81 17.61
CA LEU A 155 -1.60 -0.61 16.81
C LEU A 155 -2.86 0.21 16.52
N ASP A 156 -2.77 1.53 16.63
CA ASP A 156 -3.75 2.49 16.12
C ASP A 156 -3.54 2.74 14.61
N PHE A 157 -2.32 2.58 14.10
CA PHE A 157 -2.04 2.67 12.67
C PHE A 157 -0.88 1.78 12.18
N VAL A 158 -0.95 1.42 10.89
CA VAL A 158 0.19 0.92 10.11
C VAL A 158 0.36 1.84 8.91
N PHE A 159 1.54 2.41 8.76
CA PHE A 159 1.90 3.31 7.67
C PHE A 159 2.98 2.69 6.79
N SER A 160 2.85 2.84 5.48
CA SER A 160 3.95 2.58 4.56
C SER A 160 3.95 3.56 3.39
N ASN A 161 5.14 3.88 2.90
CA ASN A 161 5.33 4.78 1.76
C ASN A 161 6.35 4.15 0.81
N HIS A 162 5.91 3.81 -0.39
CA HIS A 162 6.70 3.09 -1.39
C HIS A 162 7.19 1.70 -0.96
N VAL A 163 6.35 0.95 -0.23
CA VAL A 163 6.67 -0.40 0.26
C VAL A 163 5.63 -1.39 -0.18
N PHE A 164 4.35 -1.05 0.00
CA PHE A 164 3.23 -1.96 -0.26
C PHE A 164 3.22 -2.51 -1.70
N GLU A 165 3.63 -1.73 -2.69
CA GLU A 165 3.71 -2.15 -4.09
C GLU A 165 4.76 -3.23 -4.37
N HIS A 166 5.74 -3.39 -3.49
CA HIS A 166 6.80 -4.39 -3.62
C HIS A 166 6.45 -5.73 -2.97
N LEU A 167 5.30 -5.84 -2.30
CA LEU A 167 4.91 -7.04 -1.56
C LEU A 167 4.09 -7.98 -2.43
N MET A 168 4.52 -9.25 -2.51
CA MET A 168 4.00 -10.22 -3.47
C MET A 168 2.52 -10.61 -3.28
N ASN A 169 2.03 -10.64 -2.05
CA ASN A 169 0.64 -10.99 -1.73
C ASN A 169 -0.05 -9.81 -1.02
N PRO A 170 -0.52 -8.79 -1.74
CA PRO A 170 -1.08 -7.57 -1.15
C PRO A 170 -2.31 -7.85 -0.27
N LEU A 171 -3.13 -8.85 -0.61
CA LEU A 171 -4.29 -9.23 0.21
C LEU A 171 -3.86 -9.86 1.53
N GLY A 172 -2.89 -10.78 1.49
CA GLY A 172 -2.35 -11.38 2.70
C GLY A 172 -1.63 -10.36 3.60
N VAL A 173 -0.93 -9.41 3.01
CA VAL A 173 -0.31 -8.29 3.74
C VAL A 173 -1.37 -7.46 4.45
N LEU A 174 -2.42 -7.03 3.73
CA LEU A 174 -3.49 -6.24 4.34
C LEU A 174 -4.21 -7.02 5.44
N GLU A 175 -4.38 -8.33 5.29
CA GLU A 175 -4.92 -9.18 6.34
C GLU A 175 -4.02 -9.19 7.57
N ASN A 176 -2.72 -9.45 7.38
CA ASN A 176 -1.74 -9.49 8.46
C ASN A 176 -1.68 -8.15 9.21
N TRP A 177 -1.59 -7.04 8.48
CA TRP A 177 -1.55 -5.70 9.07
C TRP A 177 -2.85 -5.36 9.78
N SER A 178 -3.99 -5.74 9.22
CA SER A 178 -5.30 -5.53 9.85
C SER A 178 -5.42 -6.25 11.20
N ARG A 179 -4.79 -7.43 11.37
CA ARG A 179 -4.78 -8.13 12.66
C ARG A 179 -3.95 -7.41 13.73
N LYS A 180 -2.95 -6.62 13.34
CA LYS A 180 -2.14 -5.81 14.27
C LYS A 180 -2.90 -4.60 14.80
N LEU A 181 -3.94 -4.17 14.10
CA LEU A 181 -4.70 -2.98 14.46
C LEU A 181 -5.71 -3.24 15.59
N LYS A 182 -5.81 -2.28 16.51
CA LYS A 182 -6.94 -2.11 17.42
C LYS A 182 -8.24 -1.92 16.64
N SER A 183 -9.37 -2.03 17.34
CA SER A 183 -10.65 -1.62 16.77
C SER A 183 -10.58 -0.18 16.25
N ARG A 184 -10.91 0.05 14.98
CA ARG A 184 -10.85 1.34 14.27
C ARG A 184 -9.45 1.83 13.91
N GLY A 185 -8.40 1.04 14.14
CA GLY A 185 -7.08 1.36 13.61
C GLY A 185 -7.08 1.40 12.08
N ILE A 186 -6.09 2.07 11.51
CA ILE A 186 -6.01 2.31 10.06
C ILE A 186 -4.74 1.76 9.44
N VAL A 187 -4.87 1.22 8.23
CA VAL A 187 -3.73 1.06 7.32
C VAL A 187 -3.70 2.27 6.40
N TYR A 188 -2.56 2.96 6.35
CA TYR A 188 -2.33 4.09 5.46
C TYR A 188 -1.15 3.79 4.54
N ASN A 189 -1.42 3.64 3.24
CA ASN A 189 -0.41 3.35 2.24
C ASN A 189 -0.30 4.48 1.24
N VAL A 190 0.94 4.90 0.97
CA VAL A 190 1.27 5.76 -0.16
C VAL A 190 1.99 4.91 -1.19
N VAL A 191 1.37 4.77 -2.36
CA VAL A 191 1.88 3.96 -3.47
C VAL A 191 1.90 4.77 -4.76
N PRO A 192 2.80 4.47 -5.70
CA PRO A 192 2.79 5.04 -7.03
C PRO A 192 1.47 4.75 -7.75
N ASP A 193 0.97 5.73 -8.49
CA ASP A 193 -0.09 5.50 -9.48
C ASP A 193 0.53 4.84 -10.72
N ALA A 194 0.19 3.57 -10.96
CA ALA A 194 0.66 2.81 -12.12
C ALA A 194 0.35 3.53 -13.46
N GLY A 195 -0.72 4.32 -13.53
CA GLY A 195 -1.06 5.15 -14.70
C GLY A 195 -0.12 6.33 -14.93
N CYS A 196 0.76 6.64 -13.98
CA CYS A 196 1.74 7.70 -14.05
C CYS A 196 3.20 7.18 -13.97
N CYS A 197 3.40 5.87 -13.75
CA CYS A 197 4.70 5.24 -13.68
C CYS A 197 5.33 5.01 -15.05
N PHE A 198 6.64 4.76 -15.07
CA PHE A 198 7.37 4.42 -16.30
C PHE A 198 6.91 3.06 -16.88
N ASP A 199 6.37 2.18 -16.02
CA ASP A 199 5.83 0.86 -16.36
C ASP A 199 4.69 0.91 -17.37
N LEU A 200 3.85 1.95 -17.35
CA LEU A 200 2.73 2.10 -18.29
C LEU A 200 3.18 2.07 -19.76
N ARG A 201 4.42 2.47 -20.02
CA ARG A 201 4.99 2.52 -21.38
C ARG A 201 5.96 1.37 -21.67
N GLN A 202 6.15 0.44 -20.73
CA GLN A 202 6.98 -0.73 -20.98
C GLN A 202 6.18 -1.78 -21.78
N PRO A 203 6.82 -2.55 -22.66
CA PRO A 203 6.22 -3.76 -23.24
C PRO A 203 5.76 -4.71 -22.15
N LEU A 204 4.74 -5.54 -22.43
CA LEU A 204 4.39 -6.63 -21.52
C LEU A 204 5.59 -7.57 -21.38
N SER A 205 5.96 -7.86 -20.14
CA SER A 205 6.99 -8.87 -19.87
C SER A 205 6.44 -10.25 -20.19
N GLU A 206 7.22 -11.02 -20.96
CA GLU A 206 6.99 -12.46 -21.10
C GLU A 206 7.47 -13.17 -19.82
N PRO A 207 6.83 -14.27 -19.40
CA PRO A 207 7.37 -15.11 -18.34
C PRO A 207 8.80 -15.55 -18.68
N SER A 208 9.73 -15.41 -17.75
CA SER A 208 11.04 -16.07 -17.87
C SER A 208 10.86 -17.58 -17.85
N GLU A 209 11.58 -18.30 -18.73
CA GLU A 209 11.65 -19.77 -18.72
C GLU A 209 12.09 -20.35 -17.37
#